data_AF-A0A1W9W8V7-F1
#
_entry.id   AF-A0A1W9W8V7-F1
#
_cell.length_a   1.000
_cell.length_b   1.000
_cell.length_c   1.000
_cell.angle_alpha   90.00
_cell.angle_beta   90.00
_cell.angle_gamma   90.00
#
_symmetry.space_group_name_H-M   'P 1'
#
loop_
_entity.id
_entity.type
_entity.pdbx_description
1 polymer ?
#
loop_
_entity_poly.entity_id
_entity_poly.type
_entity_poly.pdbx_seq_one_letter_code
_entity_poly.pdbx_strand_id
1 'polypeptide(L)'
;MDILFMLRKGDNEMKKIIISGIVCMLLIISFVLITQASPPRPGDNEPVRPGGEPPHPDINSTSMPSVSRPTTEPFYGIIGTVTNAETGELGVGFYVRINDTVVRTDSKGTYSLTGAEVQAGVYTITLDLPVELQLAHPPKIVSVGEWQTVVVDLQYTTDWLRLRLQSARDRVQHLSTKVEQLKQELAASERQLSQVKHELTRLEEQAGLTTEHVISSTHETTMFWDTPALALPPPSPPTSLFTAEMAHGGYFGIHVTNATQGMWVAVQWQDGLGNWYNVDGWQGELHNNHQQLWWVDKSNFGKGPFRWIVYDKQGGTEIVTSSLFYLPQNMGEVVMIEVLRGR
;
A
#
# COMPACT_ATOMS: atom_id res chain seq x y z
N MET A 1 10.50 13.40 27.37
CA MET A 1 11.20 12.58 28.38
C MET A 1 11.41 11.20 27.79
N ASP A 2 12.65 10.90 27.44
CA ASP A 2 13.03 9.73 26.64
C ASP A 2 12.90 8.41 27.41
N ILE A 3 12.01 7.54 26.92
CA ILE A 3 11.88 6.14 27.36
C ILE A 3 13.22 5.39 27.16
N LEU A 4 14.00 5.80 26.17
CA LEU A 4 15.36 5.29 25.90
C LEU A 4 16.38 5.67 26.98
N PHE A 5 16.21 6.80 27.67
CA PHE A 5 17.11 7.22 28.75
C PHE A 5 16.83 6.48 30.06
N MET A 6 15.55 6.14 30.33
CA MET A 6 15.14 5.33 31.49
C MET A 6 15.61 3.88 31.40
N LEU A 7 15.66 3.28 30.19
CA LEU A 7 16.11 1.89 29.98
C LEU A 7 17.61 1.67 30.22
N ARG A 8 18.43 2.73 30.17
CA ARG A 8 19.88 2.65 30.33
C ARG A 8 20.32 2.64 31.80
N LYS A 9 19.49 3.15 32.73
CA LYS A 9 19.82 3.23 34.16
C LYS A 9 19.23 2.04 34.92
N GLY A 10 19.94 0.92 34.80
CA GLY A 10 19.85 -0.34 35.55
C GLY A 10 18.84 -0.46 36.68
N ASP A 11 17.62 -0.87 36.34
CA ASP A 11 16.79 -1.65 37.25
C ASP A 11 16.32 -2.91 36.53
N ASN A 12 16.85 -4.07 36.94
CA ASN A 12 16.56 -5.36 36.33
C ASN A 12 15.07 -5.74 36.49
N GLU A 13 14.39 -5.15 37.47
CA GLU A 13 12.95 -5.32 37.68
C GLU A 13 12.12 -4.62 36.60
N MET A 14 12.53 -3.43 36.15
CA MET A 14 11.81 -2.69 35.11
C MET A 14 11.93 -3.38 33.73
N LYS A 15 13.07 -4.01 33.44
CA LYS A 15 13.25 -4.83 32.22
C LYS A 15 12.33 -6.05 32.20
N LYS A 16 12.12 -6.71 33.35
CA LYS A 16 11.19 -7.85 33.47
C LYS A 16 9.75 -7.43 33.21
N ILE A 17 9.33 -6.27 33.72
CA ILE A 17 7.96 -5.75 33.51
C ILE A 17 7.71 -5.44 32.02
N ILE A 18 8.67 -4.82 31.32
CA ILE A 18 8.52 -4.49 29.90
C ILE A 18 8.49 -5.75 29.04
N ILE A 19 9.40 -6.72 29.29
CA ILE A 19 9.42 -7.99 28.55
C ILE A 19 8.13 -8.78 28.81
N SER A 20 7.66 -8.81 30.07
CA SER A 20 6.39 -9.45 30.43
C SER A 20 5.20 -8.81 29.71
N GLY A 21 5.15 -7.48 29.61
CA GLY A 21 4.11 -6.76 28.87
C GLY A 21 4.09 -7.11 27.38
N ILE A 22 5.26 -7.19 26.73
CA ILE A 22 5.37 -7.56 25.31
C ILE A 22 4.92 -9.01 25.08
N VAL A 23 5.36 -9.95 25.94
CA VAL A 23 4.96 -11.36 25.85
C VAL A 23 3.45 -11.51 26.07
N CYS A 24 2.88 -10.78 27.03
CA CYS A 24 1.44 -10.81 27.30
C CYS A 24 0.63 -10.28 26.11
N MET A 25 1.09 -9.18 25.48
CA MET A 25 0.43 -8.62 24.30
C MET A 25 0.48 -9.59 23.10
N LEU A 26 1.61 -10.26 22.87
CA LEU A 26 1.75 -11.25 21.81
C LEU A 26 0.84 -12.47 22.03
N LEU A 27 0.69 -12.95 23.27
CA LEU A 27 -0.23 -14.04 23.59
C LEU A 27 -1.69 -13.67 23.36
N ILE A 28 -2.10 -12.42 23.68
CA ILE A 28 -3.45 -11.93 23.39
C ILE A 28 -3.70 -11.86 21.89
N ILE A 29 -2.73 -11.38 21.10
CA ILE A 29 -2.84 -11.34 19.64
C ILE A 29 -2.96 -12.75 19.06
N SER A 30 -2.16 -13.71 19.55
CA SER A 30 -2.28 -15.11 19.15
C SER A 30 -3.63 -15.71 19.52
N PHE A 31 -4.19 -15.40 20.69
CA PHE A 31 -5.49 -15.89 21.11
C PHE A 31 -6.64 -15.35 20.25
N VAL A 32 -6.61 -14.04 19.91
CA VAL A 32 -7.59 -13.41 19.02
C VAL A 32 -7.53 -13.99 17.59
N LEU A 33 -6.35 -14.40 17.13
CA LEU A 33 -6.19 -15.04 15.83
C LEU A 33 -6.71 -16.49 15.79
N ILE A 34 -6.74 -17.19 16.92
CA ILE A 34 -7.23 -18.58 17.01
C ILE A 34 -8.76 -18.62 17.16
N THR A 35 -9.39 -17.59 17.72
CA THR A 35 -10.85 -17.57 17.97
C THR A 35 -11.70 -17.14 16.77
N GLN A 36 -11.11 -16.85 15.61
CA GLN A 36 -11.83 -16.60 14.35
C GLN A 36 -12.23 -17.91 13.64
N ALA A 37 -12.66 -18.92 14.40
CA ALA A 37 -13.37 -20.06 13.82
C ALA A 37 -14.80 -19.62 13.51
N SER A 38 -15.14 -19.57 12.22
CA SER A 38 -16.47 -19.22 11.74
C SER A 38 -17.55 -19.98 12.52
N PRO A 39 -18.64 -19.31 12.95
CA PRO A 39 -19.75 -20.01 13.57
C PRO A 39 -20.32 -21.06 12.60
N PRO A 40 -20.78 -22.21 13.09
CA PRO A 40 -21.38 -23.23 12.25
C PRO A 40 -22.58 -22.63 11.50
N ARG A 41 -22.55 -22.79 10.18
CA ARG A 41 -23.60 -22.36 9.25
C ARG A 41 -24.94 -22.93 9.73
N PRO A 42 -25.98 -22.10 9.96
CA PRO A 42 -27.31 -22.58 10.30
C PRO A 42 -27.81 -23.48 9.16
N GLY A 43 -28.21 -24.70 9.53
CA GLY A 43 -28.61 -25.73 8.59
C GLY A 43 -29.83 -25.36 7.76
N ASP A 44 -29.78 -25.78 6.50
CA ASP A 44 -30.87 -25.83 5.55
C ASP A 44 -31.97 -26.77 6.08
N ASN A 45 -33.01 -26.20 6.69
CA ASN A 45 -34.26 -26.89 6.97
C ASN A 45 -35.38 -26.15 6.24
N GLU A 46 -35.49 -26.38 4.93
CA GLU A 46 -36.66 -25.97 4.16
C GLU A 46 -37.72 -27.10 4.25
N PRO A 47 -38.97 -26.80 4.66
CA PRO A 47 -40.00 -27.82 4.77
C PRO A 47 -40.50 -28.27 3.39
N VAL A 48 -40.41 -29.58 3.16
CA VAL A 48 -41.06 -30.31 2.05
C VAL A 48 -42.55 -29.95 2.00
N ARG A 49 -42.99 -29.36 0.89
CA ARG A 49 -44.40 -29.12 0.58
C ARG A 49 -44.95 -30.27 -0.28
N PRO A 50 -45.96 -31.03 0.18
CA PRO A 50 -46.54 -32.13 -0.59
C PRO A 50 -47.67 -31.65 -1.52
N GLY A 51 -47.65 -32.14 -2.77
CA GLY A 51 -48.78 -32.65 -3.57
C GLY A 51 -50.02 -31.78 -3.85
N GLY A 52 -50.32 -31.60 -5.14
CA GLY A 52 -51.61 -31.08 -5.64
C GLY A 52 -51.78 -31.20 -7.17
N GLU A 53 -52.17 -32.40 -7.59
CA GLU A 53 -52.86 -32.93 -8.80
C GLU A 53 -53.23 -32.08 -10.05
N PRO A 54 -53.19 -32.66 -11.29
CA PRO A 54 -53.71 -32.12 -12.56
C PRO A 54 -55.14 -32.66 -12.87
N PRO A 55 -55.77 -32.51 -14.06
CA PRO A 55 -55.72 -31.52 -15.16
C PRO A 55 -57.10 -30.88 -15.46
N HIS A 56 -57.19 -29.90 -16.38
CA HIS A 56 -58.41 -29.73 -17.21
C HIS A 56 -58.08 -29.10 -18.59
N PRO A 57 -58.57 -29.69 -19.70
CA PRO A 57 -58.48 -29.11 -21.02
C PRO A 57 -59.66 -28.15 -21.25
N ASP A 58 -59.44 -27.04 -21.95
CA ASP A 58 -60.49 -26.47 -22.77
C ASP A 58 -59.93 -25.77 -24.01
N ILE A 59 -60.70 -25.98 -25.06
CA ILE A 59 -60.43 -25.76 -26.47
C ILE A 59 -61.17 -24.47 -26.85
N ASN A 60 -60.48 -23.44 -27.37
CA ASN A 60 -60.95 -22.62 -28.49
C ASN A 60 -60.15 -21.32 -28.67
N SER A 61 -59.64 -21.17 -29.89
CA SER A 61 -59.69 -19.97 -30.74
C SER A 61 -58.35 -19.77 -31.45
N THR A 62 -58.20 -20.51 -32.54
CA THR A 62 -57.19 -20.32 -33.58
C THR A 62 -57.33 -18.92 -34.18
N SER A 63 -56.56 -17.99 -33.63
CA SER A 63 -56.18 -16.74 -34.28
C SER A 63 -54.82 -17.01 -34.92
N MET A 64 -54.74 -16.95 -36.24
CA MET A 64 -53.48 -17.11 -36.98
C MET A 64 -52.45 -16.10 -36.41
N PRO A 65 -51.28 -16.56 -35.94
CA PRO A 65 -50.25 -15.64 -35.47
C PRO A 65 -49.75 -14.84 -36.67
N SER A 66 -49.86 -13.51 -36.59
CA SER A 66 -49.08 -12.63 -37.46
C SER A 66 -47.62 -13.04 -37.31
N VAL A 67 -47.05 -13.56 -38.39
CA VAL A 67 -45.63 -13.88 -38.49
C VAL A 67 -44.88 -12.56 -38.47
N SER A 68 -44.61 -12.05 -37.27
CA SER A 68 -43.63 -11.01 -37.04
C SER A 68 -42.33 -11.52 -37.64
N ARG A 69 -41.87 -10.90 -38.73
CA ARG A 69 -40.52 -11.11 -39.24
C ARG A 69 -39.58 -11.02 -38.03
N PRO A 70 -38.68 -11.99 -37.80
CA PRO A 70 -37.63 -11.79 -36.82
C PRO A 70 -36.88 -10.55 -37.27
N THR A 71 -37.12 -9.43 -36.59
CA THR A 71 -36.30 -8.26 -36.71
C THR A 71 -34.95 -8.72 -36.18
N THR A 72 -34.04 -9.05 -37.09
CA THR A 72 -32.66 -9.37 -36.77
C THR A 72 -32.03 -8.08 -36.26
N GLU A 73 -32.31 -7.74 -35.00
CA GLU A 73 -31.66 -6.62 -34.36
C GLU A 73 -30.15 -6.91 -34.32
N PRO A 74 -29.32 -5.93 -34.66
CA PRO A 74 -27.88 -6.03 -34.44
C PRO A 74 -27.60 -6.54 -33.02
N PHE A 75 -26.89 -7.66 -32.91
CA PHE A 75 -26.34 -8.09 -31.62
C PHE A 75 -24.95 -7.46 -31.48
N TYR A 76 -24.88 -6.27 -30.88
CA TYR A 76 -23.64 -5.71 -30.35
C TYR A 76 -23.42 -6.25 -28.95
N GLY A 77 -22.17 -6.53 -28.57
CA GLY A 77 -21.91 -7.02 -27.22
C GLY A 77 -20.45 -6.98 -26.78
N ILE A 78 -20.26 -6.74 -25.49
CA ILE A 78 -19.01 -7.04 -24.77
C ILE A 78 -19.37 -8.10 -23.73
N ILE A 79 -18.76 -9.27 -23.86
CA ILE A 79 -18.99 -10.39 -22.96
C ILE A 79 -17.67 -10.91 -22.42
N GLY A 80 -17.68 -11.61 -21.30
CA GLY A 80 -16.46 -12.25 -20.80
C GLY A 80 -16.66 -12.97 -19.49
N THR A 81 -15.60 -13.62 -19.04
CA THR A 81 -15.55 -14.26 -17.73
C THR A 81 -14.55 -13.58 -16.81
N VAL A 82 -14.81 -13.67 -15.51
CA VAL A 82 -13.86 -13.22 -14.48
C VAL A 82 -13.35 -14.43 -13.74
N THR A 83 -12.03 -14.62 -13.68
CA THR A 83 -11.42 -15.77 -13.01
C THR A 83 -10.26 -15.38 -12.11
N ASN A 84 -10.03 -16.15 -11.05
CA ASN A 84 -8.81 -16.04 -10.26
C ASN A 84 -7.64 -16.57 -11.12
N ALA A 85 -6.59 -15.78 -11.32
CA ALA A 85 -5.44 -16.18 -12.12
C ALA A 85 -4.65 -17.35 -11.53
N GLU A 86 -4.70 -17.52 -10.20
CA GLU A 86 -3.98 -18.57 -9.46
C GLU A 86 -4.79 -19.86 -9.41
N THR A 87 -6.06 -19.77 -9.01
CA THR A 87 -6.89 -20.95 -8.72
C THR A 87 -7.81 -21.34 -9.89
N GLY A 88 -8.02 -20.45 -10.85
CA GLY A 88 -9.04 -20.60 -11.89
C GLY A 88 -10.47 -20.44 -11.39
N GLU A 89 -10.68 -20.09 -10.12
CA GLU A 89 -12.00 -19.92 -9.52
C GLU A 89 -12.78 -18.76 -10.17
N LEU A 90 -14.08 -18.97 -10.40
CA LEU A 90 -14.94 -17.98 -11.02
C LEU A 90 -15.19 -16.79 -10.08
N GLY A 91 -15.02 -15.57 -10.58
CA GLY A 91 -15.31 -14.31 -9.89
C GLY A 91 -16.80 -13.99 -9.91
N VAL A 92 -17.59 -14.70 -9.10
CA VAL A 92 -19.06 -14.54 -9.00
C VAL A 92 -19.45 -13.29 -8.22
N GLY A 93 -20.38 -12.51 -8.76
CA GLY A 93 -20.96 -11.34 -8.09
C GLY A 93 -20.07 -10.09 -8.06
N PHE A 94 -18.94 -10.08 -8.77
CA PHE A 94 -18.07 -8.92 -8.95
C PHE A 94 -18.66 -7.90 -9.91
N TYR A 95 -18.19 -6.67 -9.80
CA TYR A 95 -18.61 -5.58 -10.68
C TYR A 95 -17.55 -5.35 -11.75
N VAL A 96 -17.96 -5.41 -13.01
CA VAL A 96 -17.14 -5.08 -14.18
C VAL A 96 -17.61 -3.74 -14.71
N ARG A 97 -16.70 -2.79 -14.77
CA ARG A 97 -16.92 -1.45 -15.29
C ARG A 97 -16.47 -1.38 -16.74
N ILE A 98 -17.40 -1.06 -17.64
CA ILE A 98 -17.18 -0.91 -19.08
C ILE A 98 -17.48 0.56 -19.41
N ASN A 99 -16.43 1.36 -19.56
CA ASN A 99 -16.51 2.83 -19.50
C ASN A 99 -17.24 3.29 -18.21
N ASP A 100 -18.42 3.89 -18.33
CA ASP A 100 -19.22 4.36 -17.19
C ASP A 100 -20.31 3.36 -16.75
N THR A 101 -20.50 2.27 -17.50
CA THR A 101 -21.51 1.26 -17.22
C THR A 101 -20.95 0.17 -16.31
N VAL A 102 -21.71 -0.20 -15.28
CA VAL A 102 -21.31 -1.24 -14.32
C VAL A 102 -22.20 -2.47 -14.50
N VAL A 103 -21.58 -3.61 -14.80
CA VAL A 103 -22.24 -4.91 -14.98
C VAL A 103 -21.78 -5.87 -13.88
N ARG A 104 -22.71 -6.60 -13.26
CA ARG A 104 -22.38 -7.59 -12.24
C ARG A 104 -22.21 -8.97 -12.86
N THR A 105 -21.16 -9.71 -12.49
CA THR A 105 -20.96 -11.09 -12.94
C THR A 105 -22.01 -12.03 -12.33
N ASP A 106 -22.46 -12.99 -13.12
CA ASP A 106 -23.45 -14.00 -12.73
C ASP A 106 -22.84 -15.15 -11.91
N SER A 107 -23.65 -16.18 -11.63
CA SER A 107 -23.22 -17.39 -10.89
C SER A 107 -22.17 -18.23 -11.62
N LYS A 108 -21.91 -17.96 -12.90
CA LYS A 108 -20.85 -18.57 -13.71
C LYS A 108 -19.65 -17.63 -13.87
N GLY A 109 -19.60 -16.54 -13.11
CA GLY A 109 -18.54 -15.52 -13.23
C GLY A 109 -18.55 -14.81 -14.59
N THR A 110 -19.66 -14.90 -15.34
CA THR A 110 -19.78 -14.30 -16.68
C THR A 110 -20.42 -12.93 -16.56
N TYR A 111 -19.99 -11.98 -17.38
CA TYR A 111 -20.63 -10.68 -17.54
C TYR A 111 -20.98 -10.44 -19.00
N SER A 112 -22.01 -9.63 -19.25
CA SER A 112 -22.49 -9.32 -20.59
C SER A 112 -23.10 -7.92 -20.60
N LEU A 113 -22.58 -7.07 -21.49
CA LEU A 113 -23.19 -5.81 -21.90
C LEU A 113 -23.58 -5.94 -23.37
N THR A 114 -24.88 -5.96 -23.68
CA THR A 114 -25.41 -6.18 -25.04
C THR A 114 -26.53 -5.22 -25.37
N GLY A 115 -26.87 -5.12 -26.66
CA GLY A 115 -28.01 -4.34 -27.14
C GLY A 115 -27.65 -2.90 -27.51
N ALA A 116 -28.65 -2.02 -27.52
CA ALA A 116 -28.53 -0.64 -28.01
C ALA A 116 -27.56 0.25 -27.19
N GLU A 117 -27.19 -0.19 -25.99
CA GLU A 117 -26.22 0.49 -25.13
C GLU A 117 -24.77 0.35 -25.62
N VAL A 118 -24.49 -0.67 -26.45
CA VAL A 118 -23.17 -0.88 -27.04
C VAL A 118 -23.14 -0.29 -28.44
N GLN A 119 -22.37 0.78 -28.61
CA GLN A 119 -22.13 1.43 -29.90
C GLN A 119 -20.74 1.02 -30.44
N ALA A 120 -20.52 1.20 -31.74
CA ALA A 120 -19.17 1.02 -32.28
C ALA A 120 -18.23 2.07 -31.66
N GLY A 121 -17.09 1.63 -31.12
CA GLY A 121 -16.18 2.51 -30.39
C GLY A 121 -15.10 1.79 -29.60
N VAL A 122 -14.32 2.57 -28.85
CA VAL A 122 -13.28 2.06 -27.94
C VAL A 122 -13.80 2.05 -26.52
N TYR A 123 -13.61 0.93 -25.84
CA TYR A 123 -14.08 0.69 -24.49
C TYR A 123 -12.92 0.35 -23.56
N THR A 124 -12.94 0.96 -22.38
CA THR A 124 -12.05 0.61 -21.27
C THR A 124 -12.81 -0.28 -20.30
N ILE A 125 -12.28 -1.47 -20.05
CA ILE A 125 -12.90 -2.50 -19.22
C ILE A 125 -12.03 -2.71 -17.98
N THR A 126 -12.62 -2.50 -16.81
CA THR A 126 -11.97 -2.62 -15.50
C THR A 126 -12.81 -3.51 -14.59
N LEU A 127 -12.16 -4.31 -13.75
CA LEU A 127 -12.85 -5.09 -12.72
C LEU A 127 -12.78 -4.32 -11.40
N ASP A 128 -13.94 -3.94 -10.87
CA ASP A 128 -14.08 -3.27 -9.57
C ASP A 128 -14.01 -4.36 -8.48
N LEU A 129 -12.83 -4.48 -7.89
CA LEU A 129 -12.52 -5.47 -6.87
C LEU A 129 -12.69 -4.91 -5.45
N PRO A 130 -13.10 -5.73 -4.48
CA PRO A 130 -13.00 -5.36 -3.07
C PRO A 130 -11.52 -5.19 -2.67
N VAL A 131 -11.26 -4.48 -1.58
CA VAL A 131 -9.90 -4.10 -1.13
C VAL A 131 -8.99 -5.31 -0.90
N GLU A 132 -9.57 -6.48 -0.66
CA GLU A 132 -8.88 -7.74 -0.44
C GLU A 132 -8.43 -8.44 -1.73
N LEU A 133 -8.78 -7.95 -2.91
CA LEU A 133 -8.42 -8.56 -4.19
C LEU A 133 -7.65 -7.57 -5.07
N GLN A 134 -6.77 -8.09 -5.93
CA GLN A 134 -6.04 -7.27 -6.90
C GLN A 134 -6.33 -7.68 -8.33
N LEU A 135 -6.28 -6.70 -9.23
CA LEU A 135 -6.35 -6.95 -10.66
C LEU A 135 -5.09 -7.72 -11.08
N ALA A 136 -5.27 -8.83 -11.79
CA ALA A 136 -4.13 -9.56 -12.36
C ALA A 136 -3.51 -8.81 -13.55
N HIS A 137 -4.26 -7.88 -14.16
CA HIS A 137 -3.89 -7.14 -15.36
C HIS A 137 -4.39 -5.70 -15.29
N PRO A 138 -3.72 -4.74 -15.97
CA PRO A 138 -4.26 -3.39 -16.12
C PRO A 138 -5.62 -3.38 -16.84
N PRO A 139 -6.35 -2.25 -16.81
CA PRO A 139 -7.59 -2.08 -17.59
C PRO A 139 -7.41 -2.51 -19.05
N LYS A 140 -8.38 -3.25 -19.58
CA LYS A 140 -8.34 -3.73 -20.96
C LYS A 140 -9.02 -2.72 -21.87
N ILE A 141 -8.35 -2.33 -22.95
CA ILE A 141 -8.89 -1.45 -23.98
C ILE A 141 -9.27 -2.31 -25.18
N VAL A 142 -10.53 -2.25 -25.60
CA VAL A 142 -11.03 -3.01 -26.76
C VAL A 142 -11.78 -2.11 -27.72
N SER A 143 -11.69 -2.40 -29.02
CA SER A 143 -12.48 -1.74 -30.05
C SER A 143 -13.63 -2.65 -30.46
N VAL A 144 -14.86 -2.17 -30.34
CA VAL A 144 -16.06 -2.85 -30.82
C VAL A 144 -16.42 -2.26 -32.17
N GLY A 145 -16.32 -3.07 -33.23
CA GLY A 145 -16.77 -2.68 -34.57
C GLY A 145 -18.29 -2.73 -34.72
N GLU A 146 -18.79 -2.22 -35.84
CA GLU A 146 -20.19 -2.43 -36.20
C GLU A 146 -20.46 -3.94 -36.33
N TRP A 147 -21.52 -4.42 -35.65
CA TRP A 147 -22.00 -5.81 -35.72
C TRP A 147 -21.06 -6.83 -35.08
N GLN A 148 -20.17 -6.38 -34.19
CA GLN A 148 -19.20 -7.24 -33.54
C GLN A 148 -19.56 -7.47 -32.06
N THR A 149 -19.43 -8.72 -31.62
CA THR A 149 -19.34 -9.07 -30.21
C THR A 149 -17.88 -9.33 -29.87
N VAL A 150 -17.37 -8.69 -28.81
CA VAL A 150 -16.01 -8.86 -28.33
C VAL A 150 -16.03 -9.65 -27.02
N VAL A 151 -15.17 -10.68 -26.93
CA VAL A 151 -15.00 -11.49 -25.72
C VAL A 151 -13.76 -11.01 -24.96
N VAL A 152 -13.93 -10.66 -23.69
CA VAL A 152 -12.88 -10.09 -22.84
C VAL A 152 -12.85 -10.77 -21.49
N ASP A 153 -11.96 -11.75 -21.30
CA ASP A 153 -11.79 -12.37 -19.99
C ASP A 153 -10.92 -11.49 -19.08
N LEU A 154 -11.34 -11.33 -17.82
CA LEU A 154 -10.65 -10.58 -16.79
C LEU A 154 -10.15 -11.53 -15.71
N GLN A 155 -9.05 -11.15 -15.08
CA GLN A 155 -8.44 -11.97 -14.04
C GLN A 155 -8.15 -11.15 -12.80
N TYR A 156 -8.31 -11.78 -11.63
CA TYR A 156 -7.93 -11.21 -10.34
C TYR A 156 -6.96 -12.15 -9.61
N THR A 157 -6.25 -11.63 -8.62
CA THR A 157 -5.33 -12.40 -7.77
C THR A 157 -5.71 -12.25 -6.31
N THR A 158 -5.41 -13.28 -5.53
CA THR A 158 -5.59 -13.35 -4.08
C THR A 158 -4.26 -13.22 -3.33
N ASP A 159 -3.12 -13.38 -4.02
CA ASP A 159 -1.81 -13.55 -3.41
C ASP A 159 -1.18 -12.30 -2.78
N TRP A 160 -1.81 -11.11 -2.78
CA TRP A 160 -1.16 -9.96 -2.14
C TRP A 160 -1.00 -10.17 -0.63
N LEU A 161 -1.93 -10.88 0.03
CA LEU A 161 -1.79 -11.25 1.44
C LEU A 161 -0.59 -12.19 1.64
N ARG A 162 -0.34 -13.11 0.71
CA ARG A 162 0.81 -14.01 0.75
C ARG A 162 2.12 -13.24 0.54
N LEU A 163 2.17 -12.33 -0.43
CA LEU A 163 3.31 -11.45 -0.67
C LEU A 163 3.58 -10.54 0.52
N ARG A 164 2.53 -9.97 1.14
CA ARG A 164 2.68 -9.17 2.36
C ARG A 164 3.10 -10.00 3.55
N LEU A 165 2.56 -11.20 3.72
CA LEU A 165 2.95 -12.11 4.80
C LEU A 165 4.41 -12.54 4.64
N GLN A 166 4.84 -12.82 3.41
CA GLN A 166 6.22 -13.14 3.11
C GLN A 166 7.14 -11.94 3.35
N SER A 167 6.78 -10.75 2.85
CA SER A 167 7.52 -9.51 3.11
C SER A 167 7.60 -9.19 4.62
N ALA A 168 6.50 -9.38 5.36
CA ALA A 168 6.48 -9.23 6.82
C ALA A 168 7.39 -10.26 7.50
N ARG A 169 7.36 -11.53 7.06
CA ARG A 169 8.26 -12.58 7.55
C ARG A 169 9.72 -12.21 7.28
N ASP A 170 10.06 -11.75 6.09
CA ASP A 170 11.42 -11.35 5.72
C ASP A 170 11.90 -10.16 6.56
N ARG A 171 11.03 -9.18 6.82
CA ARG A 171 11.31 -8.06 7.72
C ARG A 171 11.53 -8.52 9.16
N VAL A 172 10.73 -9.45 9.67
CA VAL A 172 10.92 -10.02 11.01
C VAL A 172 12.25 -10.77 11.09
N GLN A 173 12.61 -11.55 10.07
CA GLN A 173 13.90 -12.23 10.01
C GLN A 173 15.06 -11.23 10.00
N HIS A 174 14.98 -10.20 9.16
CA HIS A 174 15.98 -9.14 9.11
C HIS A 174 16.15 -8.43 10.46
N LEU A 175 15.05 -8.06 11.12
CA LEU A 175 15.08 -7.44 12.44
C LEU A 175 15.67 -8.37 13.50
N SER A 176 15.34 -9.66 13.45
CA SER A 176 15.91 -10.68 14.34
C SER A 176 17.43 -10.75 14.20
N THR A 177 17.94 -10.79 12.96
CA THR A 177 19.38 -10.77 12.70
C THR A 177 20.03 -9.50 13.23
N LYS A 178 19.40 -8.34 13.02
CA LYS A 178 19.90 -7.05 13.51
C LYS A 178 19.94 -6.99 15.04
N VAL A 179 18.95 -7.57 15.73
CA VAL A 179 18.94 -7.68 17.19
C VAL A 179 20.11 -8.53 17.69
N GLU A 180 20.39 -9.67 17.05
CA GLU A 180 21.53 -10.50 17.42
C GLU A 180 22.88 -9.81 17.16
N GLN A 181 23.01 -9.07 16.05
CA GLN A 181 24.18 -8.24 15.79
C GLN A 181 24.39 -7.20 16.90
N LEU A 182 23.34 -6.45 17.28
CA LEU A 182 23.42 -5.44 18.32
C LEU A 182 23.78 -6.04 19.69
N LYS A 183 23.31 -7.25 20.01
CA LYS A 183 23.72 -7.96 21.23
C LYS A 183 25.22 -8.27 21.23
N GLN A 184 25.78 -8.67 20.09
CA GLN A 184 27.22 -8.94 19.96
C GLN A 184 28.04 -7.66 20.10
N GLU A 185 27.62 -6.57 19.47
CA GLU A 185 28.27 -5.25 19.58
C GLU A 185 28.24 -4.73 21.02
N LEU A 186 27.12 -4.91 21.74
CA LEU A 186 27.01 -4.57 23.15
C LEU A 186 27.99 -5.38 24.00
N ALA A 187 28.05 -6.71 23.82
CA ALA A 187 28.98 -7.56 24.54
C ALA A 187 30.45 -7.22 24.26
N ALA A 188 30.79 -6.81 23.02
CA ALA A 188 32.12 -6.34 22.68
C ALA A 188 32.46 -5.02 23.41
N SER A 189 31.51 -4.09 23.45
CA SER A 189 31.66 -2.80 24.15
C SER A 189 31.85 -2.98 25.67
N GLU A 190 31.14 -3.93 26.28
CA GLU A 190 31.31 -4.26 27.71
C GLU A 190 32.71 -4.80 28.05
N ARG A 191 33.30 -5.59 27.14
CA ARG A 191 34.69 -6.06 27.29
C ARG A 191 35.68 -4.92 27.19
N GLN A 192 35.51 -4.02 26.22
CA GLN A 192 36.36 -2.83 26.10
C GLN A 192 36.29 -1.95 27.35
N LEU A 193 35.08 -1.73 27.87
CA LEU A 193 34.89 -0.96 29.12
C LEU A 193 35.59 -1.63 30.31
N SER A 194 35.53 -2.96 30.39
CA SER A 194 36.21 -3.72 31.45
C SER A 194 37.74 -3.60 31.33
N GLN A 195 38.28 -3.62 30.11
CA GLN A 195 39.70 -3.40 29.85
C GLN A 195 40.15 -1.99 30.26
N VAL A 196 39.39 -0.96 29.86
CA VAL A 196 39.68 0.43 30.24
C VAL A 196 39.64 0.61 31.75
N LYS A 197 38.66 0.01 32.44
CA LYS A 197 38.61 0.03 33.90
C LYS A 197 39.85 -0.61 34.54
N HIS A 198 40.30 -1.75 34.01
CA HIS A 198 41.49 -2.41 34.52
C HIS A 198 42.76 -1.57 34.32
N GLU A 199 42.92 -0.96 33.13
CA GLU A 199 44.02 -0.03 32.86
C GLU A 199 43.96 1.20 33.77
N LEU A 200 42.77 1.75 34.03
CA LEU A 200 42.60 2.87 34.95
C LEU A 200 43.04 2.49 36.37
N THR A 201 42.62 1.34 36.89
CA THR A 201 43.06 0.85 38.20
C THR A 201 44.57 0.67 38.25
N ARG A 202 45.17 0.12 37.20
CA ARG A 202 46.62 -0.04 37.09
C ARG A 202 47.36 1.31 37.12
N LEU A 203 46.83 2.32 36.41
CA LEU A 203 47.39 3.67 36.42
C LEU A 203 47.20 4.36 37.78
N GLU A 204 46.07 4.17 38.44
CA GLU A 204 45.83 4.66 39.81
C GLU A 204 46.80 4.04 40.81
N GLU A 205 47.11 2.74 40.71
CA GLU A 205 48.14 2.08 41.53
C GLU A 205 49.54 2.66 41.24
N GLN A 206 49.88 2.92 39.98
CA GLN A 206 51.14 3.58 39.59
C GLN A 206 51.22 5.04 40.04
N ALA A 207 50.10 5.76 40.03
CA ALA A 207 50.00 7.16 40.46
C ALA A 207 50.00 7.28 42.00
N GLY A 208 49.37 6.35 42.72
CA GLY A 208 49.41 6.26 44.18
C GLY A 208 50.83 6.01 44.71
N LEU A 209 51.72 5.46 43.89
CA LEU A 209 53.16 5.41 44.14
C LEU A 209 53.89 6.76 43.93
N THR A 210 53.24 7.80 43.40
CA THR A 210 53.84 9.12 43.10
C THR A 210 53.18 10.31 43.80
N THR A 211 52.00 10.17 44.42
CA THR A 211 51.24 11.28 45.05
C THR A 211 51.86 11.88 46.32
N GLU A 212 52.95 11.34 46.87
CA GLU A 212 53.69 12.06 47.93
C GLU A 212 54.53 13.25 47.43
N HIS A 213 54.62 13.51 46.11
CA HIS A 213 55.59 14.51 45.63
C HIS A 213 55.10 15.69 44.79
N VAL A 214 53.83 15.81 44.41
CA VAL A 214 53.44 16.88 43.46
C VAL A 214 52.06 17.46 43.77
N ILE A 215 52.01 18.51 44.61
CA ILE A 215 50.84 19.40 44.74
C ILE A 215 51.30 20.84 44.47
N SER A 216 51.21 21.28 43.21
CA SER A 216 51.11 22.71 42.84
C SER A 216 50.89 22.86 41.33
N SER A 217 49.63 22.98 40.90
CA SER A 217 49.13 23.94 39.90
C SER A 217 47.90 23.40 39.16
N THR A 218 46.76 24.08 39.29
CA THR A 218 45.64 23.94 38.34
C THR A 218 44.94 25.29 38.18
N HIS A 219 44.87 25.78 36.94
CA HIS A 219 44.07 26.95 36.54
C HIS A 219 42.86 26.50 35.71
N GLU A 220 41.71 27.12 35.97
CA GLU A 220 40.41 26.93 35.33
C GLU A 220 40.38 27.45 33.88
N THR A 221 39.65 26.76 33.00
CA THR A 221 39.21 27.30 31.71
C THR A 221 37.82 26.77 31.39
N THR A 222 36.85 27.67 31.35
CA THR A 222 35.44 27.42 31.03
C THR A 222 35.15 28.02 29.65
N MET A 223 34.68 27.21 28.69
CA MET A 223 34.21 27.70 27.39
C MET A 223 32.70 27.51 27.22
N PHE A 224 32.09 28.55 26.65
CA PHE A 224 30.67 28.85 26.46
C PHE A 224 30.25 28.46 25.03
N TRP A 225 29.10 27.82 24.82
CA TRP A 225 28.58 27.47 23.48
C TRP A 225 27.19 28.09 23.24
N ASP A 226 27.07 28.86 22.16
CA ASP A 226 25.82 29.45 21.66
C ASP A 226 25.01 28.46 20.81
N THR A 227 23.68 28.51 20.92
CA THR A 227 22.72 27.64 20.21
C THR A 227 22.00 28.41 19.07
N PRO A 228 21.92 27.90 17.83
CA PRO A 228 21.19 28.56 16.74
C PRO A 228 19.70 28.12 16.62
N ALA A 229 18.94 28.93 15.88
CA ALA A 229 17.48 29.00 15.79
C ALA A 229 16.75 27.83 15.08
N LEU A 230 15.48 27.63 15.45
CA LEU A 230 14.56 26.55 15.08
C LEU A 230 14.06 26.60 13.61
N ALA A 231 14.41 25.58 12.82
CA ALA A 231 13.74 25.22 11.57
C ALA A 231 12.50 24.34 11.85
N LEU A 232 11.46 24.45 11.01
CA LEU A 232 10.32 23.52 11.04
C LEU A 232 10.84 22.09 10.82
N PRO A 233 10.33 21.09 11.56
CA PRO A 233 10.77 19.71 11.40
C PRO A 233 10.38 19.21 10.00
N PRO A 234 11.30 18.60 9.25
CA PRO A 234 10.95 17.99 7.97
C PRO A 234 9.92 16.88 8.21
N PRO A 235 8.95 16.68 7.32
CA PRO A 235 8.12 15.48 7.35
C PRO A 235 9.02 14.26 7.29
N SER A 236 8.84 13.35 8.25
CA SER A 236 9.61 12.13 8.32
C SER A 236 9.48 11.38 6.99
N PRO A 237 10.59 10.98 6.32
CA PRO A 237 10.49 10.08 5.19
C PRO A 237 9.71 8.84 5.64
N PRO A 238 8.95 8.17 4.77
CA PRO A 238 8.32 6.90 5.10
C PRO A 238 9.42 5.91 5.46
N THR A 239 9.76 5.86 6.75
CA THR A 239 10.55 4.79 7.33
C THR A 239 9.72 3.55 7.09
N SER A 240 10.33 2.51 6.51
CA SER A 240 9.76 1.20 6.22
C SER A 240 9.15 0.50 7.44
N LEU A 241 8.06 1.08 7.96
CA LEU A 241 7.17 0.62 9.02
C LEU A 241 5.76 0.54 8.42
N PHE A 242 5.68 -0.12 7.26
CA PHE A 242 4.44 -0.60 6.68
C PHE A 242 3.86 -1.73 7.54
N THR A 243 3.34 -1.42 8.73
CA THR A 243 2.64 -2.38 9.58
C THR A 243 1.63 -1.62 10.43
N ALA A 244 0.34 -1.87 10.17
CA ALA A 244 -0.87 -1.45 10.91
C ALA A 244 -1.53 -0.09 10.59
N GLU A 245 -0.84 0.97 10.16
CA GLU A 245 -1.49 2.29 9.94
C GLU A 245 -1.87 2.60 8.47
N MET A 246 -1.85 1.60 7.58
CA MET A 246 -2.27 1.79 6.18
C MET A 246 -3.79 1.85 5.96
N ALA A 247 -4.59 1.72 7.03
CA ALA A 247 -6.05 1.66 6.92
C ALA A 247 -6.74 3.02 6.74
N HIS A 248 -6.04 4.16 6.86
CA HIS A 248 -6.69 5.47 6.97
C HIS A 248 -6.21 6.57 5.99
N GLY A 249 -5.25 6.28 5.11
CA GLY A 249 -4.71 7.27 4.16
C GLY A 249 -5.18 7.05 2.71
N GLY A 250 -4.62 7.85 1.80
CA GLY A 250 -4.77 7.74 0.34
C GLY A 250 -3.41 7.59 -0.31
N TYR A 251 -3.38 7.46 -1.64
CA TYR A 251 -2.13 7.37 -2.40
C TYR A 251 -2.15 8.33 -3.57
N PHE A 252 -0.98 8.83 -3.93
CA PHE A 252 -0.81 9.55 -5.18
C PHE A 252 0.51 9.18 -5.82
N GLY A 253 0.57 9.27 -7.14
CA GLY A 253 1.73 8.83 -7.89
C GLY A 253 1.85 9.48 -9.24
N ILE A 254 2.95 9.14 -9.89
CA ILE A 254 3.26 9.52 -11.25
C ILE A 254 3.53 8.28 -12.08
N HIS A 255 3.09 8.30 -13.34
CA HIS A 255 3.50 7.38 -14.38
C HIS A 255 4.12 8.19 -15.52
N VAL A 256 5.39 7.92 -15.84
CA VAL A 256 6.11 8.65 -16.89
C VAL A 256 6.25 7.78 -18.14
N THR A 257 5.54 8.15 -19.19
CA THR A 257 5.64 7.45 -20.48
C THR A 257 6.99 7.74 -21.15
N ASN A 258 7.66 6.70 -21.65
CA ASN A 258 9.01 6.76 -22.24
C ASN A 258 10.11 7.22 -21.25
N ALA A 259 9.95 6.93 -19.96
CA ALA A 259 11.00 7.18 -18.99
C ALA A 259 12.21 6.25 -19.23
N THR A 260 13.39 6.76 -18.86
CA THR A 260 14.62 5.96 -18.81
C THR A 260 14.91 5.59 -17.37
N GLN A 261 15.61 4.46 -17.16
CA GLN A 261 16.08 4.07 -15.84
C GLN A 261 16.99 5.15 -15.23
N GLY A 262 16.92 5.36 -13.92
CA GLY A 262 17.68 6.40 -13.23
C GLY A 262 17.00 7.78 -13.16
N MET A 263 15.85 7.96 -13.82
CA MET A 263 15.10 9.21 -13.73
C MET A 263 14.63 9.47 -12.30
N TRP A 264 14.68 10.74 -11.91
CA TRP A 264 14.32 11.19 -10.57
C TRP A 264 13.07 12.06 -10.65
N VAL A 265 12.18 11.94 -9.68
CA VAL A 265 10.95 12.72 -9.60
C VAL A 265 10.84 13.42 -8.27
N ALA A 266 10.26 14.61 -8.26
CA ALA A 266 9.95 15.36 -7.06
C ALA A 266 8.56 16.00 -7.16
N VAL A 267 7.84 16.03 -6.04
CA VAL A 267 6.61 16.83 -5.92
C VAL A 267 6.97 18.26 -5.57
N GLN A 268 6.32 19.21 -6.22
CA GLN A 268 6.29 20.59 -5.77
C GLN A 268 4.88 21.03 -5.39
N TRP A 269 4.80 21.91 -4.39
CA TRP A 269 3.58 22.62 -4.00
C TRP A 269 3.73 24.10 -4.30
N GLN A 270 2.62 24.75 -4.61
CA GLN A 270 2.59 26.20 -4.85
C GLN A 270 2.16 26.95 -3.59
N ASP A 271 2.92 27.97 -3.20
CA ASP A 271 2.50 28.87 -2.12
C ASP A 271 1.46 29.90 -2.58
N GLY A 272 0.94 30.70 -1.64
CA GLY A 272 -0.05 31.75 -1.94
C GLY A 272 0.50 32.92 -2.76
N LEU A 273 1.81 33.00 -2.98
CA LEU A 273 2.47 33.99 -3.83
C LEU A 273 2.79 33.44 -5.23
N GLY A 274 2.50 32.17 -5.48
CA GLY A 274 2.74 31.50 -6.75
C GLY A 274 4.11 30.83 -6.87
N ASN A 275 4.95 30.87 -5.82
CA ASN A 275 6.26 30.21 -5.80
C ASN A 275 6.11 28.70 -5.61
N TRP A 276 7.03 27.95 -6.22
CA TRP A 276 7.05 26.50 -6.14
C TRP A 276 8.16 26.00 -5.21
N TYR A 277 7.82 25.07 -4.33
CA TYR A 277 8.75 24.45 -3.39
C TYR A 277 8.68 22.94 -3.48
N ASN A 278 9.84 22.27 -3.43
CA ASN A 278 9.89 20.82 -3.29
C ASN A 278 9.24 20.40 -1.97
N VAL A 279 8.46 19.34 -1.98
CA VAL A 279 7.92 18.73 -0.77
C VAL A 279 8.95 17.76 -0.22
N ASP A 280 9.49 18.07 0.95
CA ASP A 280 10.44 17.19 1.63
C ASP A 280 9.85 15.77 1.79
N GLY A 281 10.66 14.77 1.41
CA GLY A 281 10.27 13.36 1.50
C GLY A 281 9.41 12.85 0.32
N TRP A 282 8.93 13.71 -0.57
CA TRP A 282 8.19 13.32 -1.78
C TRP A 282 9.03 13.46 -3.05
N GLN A 283 10.21 12.86 -2.99
CA GLN A 283 11.13 12.73 -4.10
C GLN A 283 11.76 11.33 -4.12
N GLY A 284 12.07 10.83 -5.31
CA GLY A 284 12.63 9.50 -5.47
C GLY A 284 12.97 9.16 -6.92
N GLU A 285 13.72 8.08 -7.11
CA GLU A 285 13.94 7.49 -8.43
C GLU A 285 12.66 6.80 -8.91
N LEU A 286 12.35 6.87 -10.20
CA LEU A 286 11.28 6.07 -10.79
C LEU A 286 11.64 4.58 -10.71
N HIS A 287 10.74 3.77 -10.18
CA HIS A 287 10.95 2.32 -10.07
C HIS A 287 10.52 1.55 -11.32
N ASN A 288 10.73 0.23 -11.31
CA ASN A 288 10.34 -0.68 -12.39
C ASN A 288 8.86 -0.46 -12.75
N ASN A 289 8.59 -0.18 -14.03
CA ASN A 289 7.33 0.31 -14.63
C ASN A 289 7.19 1.84 -14.74
N HIS A 290 8.26 2.61 -14.54
CA HIS A 290 8.27 4.07 -14.74
C HIS A 290 7.26 4.80 -13.85
N GLN A 291 7.02 4.25 -12.67
CA GLN A 291 6.05 4.76 -11.71
C GLN A 291 6.70 5.04 -10.37
N GLN A 292 6.11 5.97 -9.65
CA GLN A 292 6.39 6.18 -8.24
C GLN A 292 5.11 6.54 -7.50
N LEU A 293 4.93 5.94 -6.32
CA LEU A 293 3.72 6.07 -5.50
C LEU A 293 4.09 6.47 -4.08
N TRP A 294 3.38 7.45 -3.53
CA TRP A 294 3.52 7.90 -2.16
C TRP A 294 2.20 7.76 -1.42
N TRP A 295 2.31 7.46 -0.14
CA TRP A 295 1.19 7.48 0.78
C TRP A 295 0.94 8.91 1.26
N VAL A 296 -0.33 9.24 1.47
CA VAL A 296 -0.76 10.53 1.99
C VAL A 296 -1.68 10.34 3.18
N ASP A 297 -1.38 11.09 4.24
CA ASP A 297 -2.22 11.11 5.43
C ASP A 297 -3.55 11.84 5.17
N LYS A 298 -4.62 11.41 5.87
CA LYS A 298 -5.95 12.02 5.78
C LYS A 298 -5.94 13.53 6.04
N SER A 299 -5.08 14.03 6.92
CA SER A 299 -4.93 15.46 7.20
C SER A 299 -4.42 16.28 6.00
N ASN A 300 -3.94 15.62 4.96
CA ASN A 300 -3.46 16.23 3.72
C ASN A 300 -4.42 16.06 2.54
N PHE A 301 -5.58 15.42 2.73
CA PHE A 301 -6.54 15.21 1.66
C PHE A 301 -7.05 16.53 1.06
N GLY A 302 -7.23 16.53 -0.25
CA GLY A 302 -7.72 17.67 -1.03
C GLY A 302 -6.79 18.90 -1.07
N LYS A 303 -5.60 18.86 -0.45
CA LYS A 303 -4.64 19.96 -0.56
C LYS A 303 -4.08 20.07 -1.97
N GLY A 304 -3.63 21.27 -2.33
CA GLY A 304 -3.02 21.60 -3.62
C GLY A 304 -3.03 23.11 -3.88
N PRO A 305 -2.55 23.55 -5.05
CA PRO A 305 -2.12 22.73 -6.18
C PRO A 305 -0.71 22.15 -5.99
N PHE A 306 -0.53 20.94 -6.50
CA PHE A 306 0.76 20.26 -6.62
C PHE A 306 1.11 20.07 -8.10
N ARG A 307 2.40 19.84 -8.38
CA ARG A 307 2.89 19.36 -9.68
C ARG A 307 4.05 18.41 -9.49
N TRP A 308 4.27 17.54 -10.47
CA TRP A 308 5.48 16.74 -10.57
C TRP A 308 6.54 17.48 -11.37
N ILE A 309 7.79 17.35 -10.94
CA ILE A 309 8.96 17.62 -11.77
C ILE A 309 9.74 16.33 -11.96
N VAL A 310 10.06 16.01 -13.21
CA VAL A 310 10.88 14.86 -13.60
C VAL A 310 12.25 15.38 -14.03
N TYR A 311 13.29 14.77 -13.49
CA TYR A 311 14.69 15.03 -13.78
C TYR A 311 15.32 13.82 -14.46
N ASP A 312 16.37 14.04 -15.25
CA ASP A 312 17.16 12.97 -15.87
C ASP A 312 17.82 12.04 -14.84
N LYS A 313 18.19 12.59 -13.68
CA LYS A 313 18.73 11.91 -12.50
C LYS A 313 18.58 12.77 -11.25
N GLN A 314 18.95 12.24 -10.08
CA GLN A 314 18.92 12.99 -8.83
C GLN A 314 19.82 14.24 -8.91
N GLY A 315 19.23 15.42 -8.67
CA GLY A 315 19.93 16.71 -8.79
C GLY A 315 20.30 17.10 -10.23
N GLY A 316 19.72 16.41 -11.22
CA GLY A 316 19.97 16.62 -12.62
C GLY A 316 19.12 17.74 -13.23
N THR A 317 18.97 17.71 -14.55
CA THR A 317 18.21 18.72 -15.31
C THR A 317 16.74 18.34 -15.36
N GLU A 318 15.86 19.31 -15.17
CA GLU A 318 14.42 19.14 -15.38
C GLU A 318 14.14 18.76 -16.85
N ILE A 319 13.43 17.65 -17.03
CA ILE A 319 13.00 17.15 -18.34
C ILE A 319 11.56 17.58 -18.63
N VAL A 320 10.68 17.41 -17.66
CA VAL A 320 9.24 17.64 -17.83
C VAL A 320 8.58 17.95 -16.50
N THR A 321 7.58 18.83 -16.57
CA THR A 321 6.69 19.17 -15.45
C THR A 321 5.26 18.73 -15.79
N SER A 322 4.54 18.15 -14.83
CA SER A 322 3.15 17.72 -15.03
C SER A 322 2.16 18.89 -15.05
N SER A 323 0.93 18.60 -15.48
CA SER A 323 -0.23 19.42 -15.13
C SER A 323 -0.42 19.49 -13.61
N LEU A 324 -1.13 20.54 -13.15
CA LEU A 324 -1.47 20.72 -11.74
C LEU A 324 -2.44 19.63 -11.27
N PHE A 325 -2.31 19.21 -10.01
CA PHE A 325 -3.23 18.26 -9.39
C PHE A 325 -3.45 18.58 -7.91
N TYR A 326 -4.47 17.94 -7.34
CA TYR A 326 -4.77 17.96 -5.91
C TYR A 326 -4.55 16.56 -5.34
N LEU A 327 -4.24 16.49 -4.04
CA LEU A 327 -4.11 15.21 -3.35
C LEU A 327 -5.48 14.50 -3.24
N PRO A 328 -5.47 13.16 -3.05
CA PRO A 328 -6.68 12.37 -2.82
C PRO A 328 -7.64 13.04 -1.86
N GLN A 329 -8.93 12.98 -2.14
CA GLN A 329 -9.96 13.56 -1.29
C GLN A 329 -10.50 12.54 -0.29
N ASN A 330 -10.42 11.27 -0.64
CA ASN A 330 -11.01 10.17 0.11
C ASN A 330 -9.97 9.15 0.56
N MET A 331 -10.33 8.43 1.61
CA MET A 331 -9.54 7.31 2.10
C MET A 331 -9.51 6.19 1.05
N GLY A 332 -8.33 5.64 0.79
CA GLY A 332 -8.11 4.61 -0.23
C GLY A 332 -8.13 5.11 -1.68
N GLU A 333 -8.42 6.39 -1.92
CA GLU A 333 -8.34 6.98 -3.26
C GLU A 333 -6.89 7.02 -3.75
N VAL A 334 -6.70 6.69 -5.03
CA VAL A 334 -5.41 6.71 -5.71
C VAL A 334 -5.45 7.74 -6.83
N VAL A 335 -4.64 8.79 -6.71
CA VAL A 335 -4.47 9.82 -7.75
C VAL A 335 -3.20 9.53 -8.55
N MET A 336 -3.33 9.01 -9.77
CA MET A 336 -2.20 8.74 -10.65
C MET A 336 -2.11 9.81 -11.74
N ILE A 337 -0.96 10.48 -11.85
CA ILE A 337 -0.72 11.52 -12.84
C ILE A 337 0.17 10.97 -13.95
N GLU A 338 -0.32 11.01 -15.19
CA GLU A 338 0.46 10.61 -16.35
C GLU A 338 1.25 11.80 -16.91
N VAL A 339 2.53 11.57 -17.18
CA VAL A 339 3.42 12.57 -17.77
C VAL A 339 4.09 11.96 -18.99
N LEU A 340 3.92 12.62 -20.14
CA LEU A 340 4.58 12.23 -21.38
C LEU A 340 5.95 12.91 -21.47
N ARG A 341 7.01 12.11 -21.57
CA ARG A 341 8.31 12.64 -21.95
C ARG A 341 8.29 13.04 -23.43
N GLY A 342 8.48 14.33 -23.71
CA GLY A 342 8.72 14.83 -25.07
C GLY A 342 9.97 14.20 -25.69
N ARG A 343 9.96 14.02 -27.02
CA ARG A 343 11.09 13.44 -27.77
C ARG A 343 12.32 14.34 -27.77
#